data_AF-A0A2P5MMN3-F1
#
_entry.id   AF-A0A2P5MMN3-F1
#
_cell.length_a   1.000
_cell.length_b   1.000
_cell.length_c   1.000
_cell.angle_alpha   90.00
_cell.angle_beta   90.00
_cell.angle_gamma   90.00
#
_symmetry.space_group_name_H-M   'P 1'
#
loop_
_entity.id
_entity.type
_entity.pdbx_description
1 polymer ?
#
loop_
_entity_poly.entity_id
_entity_poly.type
_entity_poly.pdbx_seq_one_letter_code
_entity_poly.pdbx_strand_id
1 'polypeptide(L)' 'RLVMTVLQVAYPSFPISLPNWGLVSAILVSILTGLVFGVLPARKAARLDAIAALNKR' A
#
# COMPACT_ATOMS: atom_id res chain seq x y z
N ARG A 1 9.67 8.74 -14.77
CA ARG A 1 9.85 9.67 -15.93
C ARG A 1 9.81 8.93 -17.27
N LEU A 2 10.57 7.84 -17.47
CA LEU A 2 10.55 7.05 -18.72
C LEU A 2 9.15 6.57 -19.16
N VAL A 3 8.31 6.15 -18.21
CA VAL A 3 6.95 5.67 -18.47
C VAL A 3 6.06 6.73 -19.15
N MET A 4 6.23 8.02 -18.79
CA MET A 4 5.40 9.09 -19.35
C MET A 4 5.74 9.38 -20.81
N THR A 5 7.03 9.33 -21.15
CA THR A 5 7.51 9.54 -22.50
C THR A 5 7.02 8.44 -23.45
N VAL A 6 7.03 7.19 -23.00
CA VAL A 6 6.49 6.06 -23.78
C VAL A 6 4.98 6.20 -24.00
N LEU A 7 4.23 6.62 -22.96
CA LEU A 7 2.79 6.81 -23.05
C LEU A 7 2.39 7.98 -23.96
N GLN A 8 3.16 9.06 -24.00
CA GLN A 8 2.90 10.20 -24.91
C GLN A 8 3.14 9.84 -26.38
N VAL A 9 4.09 8.95 -26.68
CA VAL A 9 4.29 8.44 -28.05
C VAL A 9 3.16 7.50 -28.47
N ALA A 10 2.66 6.66 -27.56
CA ALA A 10 1.58 5.72 -27.83
C ALA A 10 0.18 6.38 -27.86
N TYR A 11 -0.05 7.43 -27.05
CA TYR A 11 -1.32 8.15 -26.92
C TYR A 11 -1.11 9.68 -26.91
N PRO A 12 -0.84 10.28 -28.09
CA PRO A 12 -0.43 11.69 -28.20
C PRO A 12 -1.51 12.70 -27.81
N SER A 13 -2.78 12.29 -27.77
CA SER A 13 -3.92 13.17 -27.45
C SER A 13 -4.38 13.11 -25.99
N PHE A 14 -3.81 12.24 -25.15
CA PHE A 14 -4.24 12.11 -23.75
C PHE A 14 -3.29 12.90 -22.82
N PRO A 15 -3.76 13.95 -22.14
CA PRO A 15 -2.91 14.74 -21.25
C PRO A 15 -2.61 13.95 -19.97
N ILE A 16 -1.48 13.24 -19.96
CA ILE A 16 -0.98 12.53 -18.78
C ILE A 16 -0.20 13.51 -17.92
N SER A 17 -0.89 14.19 -17.02
CA SER A 17 -0.29 15.01 -15.96
C SER A 17 -0.25 14.22 -14.66
N LEU A 18 0.94 13.89 -14.14
CA LEU A 18 1.06 13.38 -12.77
C LEU A 18 1.01 14.57 -11.80
N PRO A 19 -0.06 14.72 -10.98
CA PRO A 19 -0.08 15.77 -9.97
C PRO A 19 0.93 15.44 -8.86
N ASN A 20 1.66 16.45 -8.37
CA ASN A 20 2.61 16.27 -7.26
C ASN A 20 1.93 15.70 -6.00
N TRP A 21 0.66 16.05 -5.77
CA TRP A 21 -0.17 15.49 -4.71
C TRP A 21 -0.42 13.99 -4.87
N GLY A 22 -0.46 13.48 -6.11
CA GLY A 22 -0.64 12.06 -6.39
C GLY A 22 0.51 11.21 -5.84
N LEU A 23 1.74 11.74 -5.90
CA LEU A 23 2.91 11.07 -5.31
C LEU A 23 2.81 10.99 -3.78
N VAL A 24 2.43 12.10 -3.14
CA VAL A 24 2.24 12.17 -1.68
C VAL A 24 1.13 11.22 -1.24
N SER A 25 0.00 11.21 -1.94
CA SER A 25 -1.11 10.29 -1.68
C SER A 25 -0.72 8.83 -1.86
N ALA A 26 0.06 8.49 -2.89
CA ALA A 26 0.50 7.11 -3.12
C ALA A 26 1.36 6.59 -1.96
N ILE A 27 2.30 7.40 -1.48
CA ILE A 27 3.16 7.06 -0.34
C ILE A 27 2.30 6.89 0.92
N LEU A 28 1.43 7.86 1.19
CA LEU A 28 0.57 7.87 2.37
C LEU A 28 -0.35 6.65 2.39
N VAL A 29 -1.03 6.35 1.28
CA VAL A 29 -1.91 5.19 1.13
C VAL A 29 -1.14 3.88 1.28
N SER A 30 0.07 3.78 0.71
CA SER A 30 0.92 2.59 0.85
C SER A 30 1.27 2.31 2.32
N ILE A 31 1.72 3.33 3.05
CA ILE A 31 2.05 3.22 4.48
C ILE A 31 0.80 2.87 5.28
N LEU A 32 -0.31 3.57 5.08
CA LEU A 32 -1.56 3.29 5.79
C LEU A 32 -2.05 1.86 5.54
N THR A 33 -1.99 1.40 4.29
CA THR A 33 -2.40 0.04 3.93
C THR A 33 -1.50 -0.98 4.63
N GLY A 34 -0.18 -0.80 4.56
CA GLY A 34 0.77 -1.66 5.26
C GLY A 34 0.54 -1.67 6.78
N LEU A 35 0.22 -0.53 7.37
CA LEU A 35 -0.05 -0.42 8.81
C LEU A 35 -1.37 -1.08 9.20
N VAL A 36 -2.45 -0.86 8.44
CA VAL A 36 -3.76 -1.46 8.70
C VAL A 36 -3.66 -2.98 8.64
N PHE A 37 -3.09 -3.51 7.56
CA PHE A 37 -2.96 -4.96 7.38
C PHE A 37 -1.83 -5.58 8.21
N GLY A 38 -0.85 -4.83 8.70
CA GLY A 38 0.16 -5.33 9.63
C GLY A 38 -0.32 -5.35 11.08
N VAL A 39 -1.00 -4.28 11.51
CA VAL A 39 -1.36 -4.07 12.92
C VAL A 39 -2.65 -4.80 13.29
N LEU A 40 -3.66 -4.85 12.41
CA LEU A 40 -4.92 -5.55 12.72
C LEU A 40 -4.72 -7.05 13.03
N PRO A 41 -4.00 -7.85 12.21
CA PRO A 41 -3.76 -9.26 12.56
C PRO A 41 -2.83 -9.41 13.76
N ALA A 42 -1.80 -8.57 13.89
CA ALA A 42 -0.89 -8.61 15.04
C ALA A 42 -1.64 -8.35 16.36
N ARG A 43 -2.57 -7.39 16.37
CA ARG A 43 -3.45 -7.15 17.51
C ARG A 43 -4.33 -8.35 17.85
N LYS A 44 -4.83 -9.07 16.84
CA LYS A 44 -5.61 -10.28 17.05
C LYS A 44 -4.76 -11.40 17.67
N ALA A 45 -3.52 -11.57 17.21
CA ALA A 45 -2.59 -12.56 17.76
C ALA A 45 -2.17 -12.22 19.20
N ALA A 46 -1.89 -10.94 19.50
CA ALA A 46 -1.50 -10.50 20.84
C ALA A 46 -2.63 -10.65 21.89
N ARG A 47 -3.88 -10.78 21.45
CA ARG A 47 -5.04 -11.04 22.33
C ARG A 47 -5.32 -12.52 22.53
N LEU A 48 -4.65 -13.41 21.80
CA LEU A 48 -4.78 -14.84 22.03
C LEU A 48 -4.06 -15.19 23.35
N ASP A 49 -4.69 -16.02 24.18
CA ASP A 49 -4.07 -16.51 25.40
C ASP A 49 -2.80 -17.28 25.04
N ALA A 50 -1.66 -16.80 25.52
CA ALA A 50 -0.34 -17.31 25.16
C ALA A 50 -0.19 -18.81 25.49
N ILE A 51 -0.89 -19.28 26.53
CA ILE A 51 -0.87 -20.67 26.95
C ILE A 51 -1.70 -21.54 26.00
N ALA A 52 -2.89 -21.07 25.60
CA ALA A 52 -3.72 -21.74 24.60
C ALA A 52 -3.06 -21.77 23.21
N ALA A 53 -2.28 -20.73 22.87
CA ALA A 53 -1.52 -20.66 21.62
C ALA A 53 -0.37 -21.68 21.59
N LEU A 54 0.29 -21.93 22.72
CA LEU A 54 1.39 -22.90 22.83
C LEU A 54 0.90 -24.36 22.91
N ASN A 55 -0.29 -24.57 23.47
CA ASN A 55 -0.86 -25.91 23.68
C ASN A 55 -1.58 -26.47 22.43
N LYS A 56 -1.73 -25.66 21.37
CA LYS A 56 -2.33 -26.07 20.09
C LYS A 56 -1.28 -26.81 19.24
N ARG A 57 -0.99 -28.06 19.58
CA ARG A 57 -0.32 -29.04 18.69
C ARG A 57 -1.32 -29.71 17.75
#